data_AF-B6VW07-F1
#
_entry.id   AF-B6VW07-F1
#
_cell.length_a   1.000
_cell.length_b   1.000
_cell.length_c   1.000
_cell.angle_alpha   90.00
_cell.angle_beta   90.00
_cell.angle_gamma   90.00
#
_symmetry.space_group_name_H-M   'P 1'
#
loop_
_entity.id
_entity.type
_entity.pdbx_description
1 polymer ?
#
loop_
_entity_poly.entity_id
_entity_poly.type
_entity_poly.pdbx_seq_one_letter_code
_entity_poly.pdbx_strand_id
1 'polypeptide(L)'
;MEALFSCKKGFHIRVNNLRHVVILFDALLENSFIQSRWQSVLDKGRFLQSKDGARFITASNLSSALSAVRNNKTSVICGIKRIIKELVL
;
A
#
# COMPACT_ATOMS: atom_id res chain seq x y z
N MET A 1 8.64 -9.38 3.11
CA MET A 1 8.37 -8.07 2.46
C MET A 1 9.24 -7.84 1.24
N GLU A 2 10.50 -8.29 1.24
CA GLU A 2 11.40 -8.19 0.08
C GLU A 2 10.77 -8.62 -1.23
N ALA A 3 10.08 -9.77 -1.27
CA ALA A 3 9.42 -10.27 -2.48
C ALA A 3 8.36 -9.31 -3.07
N LEU A 4 7.71 -8.50 -2.22
CA LEU A 4 6.75 -7.49 -2.67
C LEU A 4 7.47 -6.32 -3.35
N PHE A 5 8.51 -5.78 -2.70
CA PHE A 5 9.26 -4.64 -3.21
C PHE A 5 10.18 -5.01 -4.38
N SER A 6 10.62 -6.26 -4.47
CA SER A 6 11.34 -6.80 -5.63
C SER A 6 10.41 -7.19 -6.78
N CYS A 7 9.10 -6.98 -6.66
CA CYS A 7 8.09 -7.35 -7.65
C CYS A 7 8.20 -8.83 -8.09
N LYS A 8 8.45 -9.74 -7.14
CA LYS A 8 8.69 -11.16 -7.43
C LYS A 8 7.48 -11.79 -8.12
N LYS A 9 7.65 -12.34 -9.33
CA LYS A 9 6.57 -12.98 -10.09
C LYS A 9 5.89 -14.10 -9.29
N GLY A 10 4.57 -14.12 -9.29
CA GLY A 10 3.74 -15.12 -8.60
C GLY A 10 3.60 -14.89 -7.08
N PHE A 11 4.37 -13.97 -6.50
CA PHE A 11 4.19 -13.57 -5.11
C PHE A 11 2.90 -12.75 -4.96
N HIS A 12 2.17 -12.98 -3.88
CA HIS A 12 1.07 -12.12 -3.46
C HIS A 12 0.89 -12.23 -1.95
N ILE A 13 0.27 -11.21 -1.34
CA ILE A 13 -0.03 -11.18 0.09
C ILE A 13 -1.50 -10.82 0.30
N ARG A 14 -2.14 -11.44 1.30
CA ARG A 14 -3.49 -11.08 1.72
C ARG A 14 -3.49 -9.81 2.56
N VAL A 15 -4.37 -8.89 2.20
CA VAL A 15 -4.52 -7.59 2.85
C VAL A 15 -5.73 -7.63 3.77
N ASN A 16 -5.50 -7.55 5.08
CA ASN A 16 -6.58 -7.47 6.06
C ASN A 16 -7.21 -6.07 6.11
N ASN A 17 -6.40 -5.01 5.99
CA ASN A 17 -6.87 -3.63 6.01
C ASN A 17 -6.22 -2.82 4.89
N LEU A 18 -7.00 -2.55 3.84
CA LEU A 18 -6.52 -1.83 2.66
C LEU A 18 -6.14 -0.38 2.96
N ARG A 19 -6.80 0.27 3.94
CA ARG A 19 -6.50 1.65 4.34
C ARG A 19 -5.08 1.79 4.89
N HIS A 20 -4.60 0.80 5.64
CA HIS A 20 -3.24 0.81 6.16
C HIS A 20 -2.21 0.62 5.05
N VAL A 21 -2.50 -0.28 4.11
CA VAL A 21 -1.62 -0.52 2.96
C VAL A 21 -1.47 0.73 2.10
N VAL A 22 -2.58 1.38 1.74
CA VAL A 22 -2.49 2.57 0.88
C VAL A 22 -1.73 3.71 1.55
N ILE A 23 -1.87 3.89 2.87
CA ILE A 23 -1.10 4.91 3.60
C ILE A 23 0.38 4.57 3.70
N LEU A 24 0.72 3.28 3.87
CA LEU A 24 2.11 2.85 3.84
C LEU A 24 2.76 3.22 2.50
N PHE A 25 2.13 2.87 1.38
CA PHE A 25 2.67 3.18 0.05
C PHE A 25 2.67 4.68 -0.26
N ASP A 26 1.65 5.42 0.18
CA ASP A 26 1.61 6.89 0.06
C ASP A 26 2.75 7.55 0.84
N ALA A 27 3.00 7.11 2.09
CA ALA A 27 4.11 7.60 2.90
C ALA A 27 5.48 7.25 2.30
N LEU A 28 5.63 6.04 1.75
CA LEU A 28 6.86 5.65 1.05
C LEU A 28 7.11 6.54 -0.18
N LEU A 29 6.05 6.88 -0.93
CA LEU A 29 6.14 7.80 -2.07
C LEU A 29 6.48 9.22 -1.62
N GLU A 30 5.83 9.74 -0.57
CA GLU A 30 6.10 11.07 0.02
C GLU A 30 7.57 11.22 0.43
N ASN A 31 8.23 10.12 0.82
CA ASN A 31 9.64 10.09 1.21
C ASN A 31 10.57 9.55 0.09
N SER A 32 10.10 9.50 -1.16
CA SER A 32 10.87 9.09 -2.34
C SER A 32 11.46 7.67 -2.31
N PHE A 33 10.94 6.77 -1.46
CA PHE A 33 11.38 5.36 -1.40
C PHE A 33 10.85 4.51 -2.56
N ILE A 34 9.76 4.95 -3.20
CA ILE A 34 9.12 4.26 -4.32
C ILE A 34 8.68 5.25 -5.42
N GLN A 35 8.35 4.71 -6.59
CA GLN A 35 7.90 5.49 -7.74
C GLN A 35 6.39 5.79 -7.68
N SER A 36 5.96 6.88 -8.33
CA SER A 36 4.57 7.36 -8.34
C SER A 36 3.56 6.37 -8.94
N ARG A 37 4.04 5.42 -9.76
CA ARG A 37 3.20 4.41 -10.45
C ARG A 37 2.89 3.17 -9.59
N TRP A 38 3.18 3.19 -8.29
CA TRP A 38 3.06 2.03 -7.40
C TRP A 38 1.69 1.33 -7.46
N GLN A 39 0.58 2.08 -7.59
CA GLN A 39 -0.75 1.47 -7.71
C GLN A 39 -0.88 0.57 -8.94
N SER A 40 -0.35 1.02 -10.08
CA SER A 40 -0.38 0.25 -11.32
C SER A 40 0.52 -0.97 -11.24
N VAL A 41 1.66 -0.86 -10.55
CA VAL A 41 2.58 -1.98 -10.31
C VAL A 41 1.90 -3.06 -9.45
N LEU A 42 1.24 -2.67 -8.36
CA LEU A 42 0.52 -3.59 -7.48
C LEU A 42 -0.64 -4.30 -8.17
N ASP A 43 -1.40 -3.57 -8.98
CA ASP A 43 -2.53 -4.11 -9.74
C ASP A 43 -2.07 -5.09 -10.83
N LYS A 44 -1.19 -4.64 -11.73
CA LYS A 44 -0.69 -5.47 -12.85
C LYS A 44 0.08 -6.69 -12.36
N GLY A 45 0.83 -6.55 -11.26
CA GLY A 45 1.56 -7.65 -10.64
C GLY A 45 0.69 -8.60 -9.82
N ARG A 46 -0.58 -8.26 -9.57
CA ARG A 46 -1.50 -9.01 -8.70
C ARG A 46 -0.90 -9.30 -7.32
N PHE A 47 -0.17 -8.32 -6.77
CA PHE A 47 0.61 -8.51 -5.55
C PHE A 47 -0.24 -8.49 -4.27
N LEU A 48 -1.45 -7.92 -4.33
CA LEU A 48 -2.34 -7.78 -3.18
C LEU A 48 -3.63 -8.54 -3.40
N GLN A 49 -3.99 -9.38 -2.43
CA GLN A 49 -5.23 -10.14 -2.42
C GLN A 49 -6.13 -9.66 -1.29
N SER A 50 -7.45 -9.74 -1.46
CA SER A 50 -8.42 -9.45 -0.42
C SER A 50 -8.24 -10.36 0.80
N LYS A 51 -8.78 -9.92 1.95
CA LYS A 51 -8.70 -10.66 3.22
C LYS A 51 -9.17 -12.11 3.10
N ASP A 52 -10.29 -12.32 2.40
CA ASP A 52 -10.91 -13.61 2.15
C ASP A 52 -10.17 -14.44 1.08
N GLY A 53 -9.17 -13.87 0.41
CA GLY A 53 -8.44 -14.52 -0.68
C GLY A 53 -9.22 -14.61 -1.99
N ALA A 54 -10.45 -14.09 -2.06
CA ALA A 54 -11.32 -14.31 -3.20
C ALA A 54 -10.96 -13.46 -4.43
N ARG A 55 -10.37 -12.27 -4.22
CA ARG A 55 -10.13 -11.29 -5.29
C ARG A 55 -8.79 -10.61 -5.14
N PHE A 56 -8.20 -10.19 -6.26
CA PHE A 56 -7.05 -9.29 -6.24
C PHE A 56 -7.50 -7.84 -6.08
N ILE A 57 -6.70 -7.06 -5.37
CA ILE A 57 -6.91 -5.62 -5.19
C ILE A 57 -6.43 -4.90 -6.45
N THR A 58 -7.31 -4.10 -7.04
CA THR A 58 -7.02 -3.32 -8.26
C THR A 58 -6.54 -1.90 -7.96
N ALA A 59 -6.00 -1.20 -8.96
CA ALA A 59 -5.63 0.20 -8.85
C ALA A 59 -6.83 1.09 -8.46
N SER A 60 -8.03 0.75 -8.94
CA SER A 60 -9.27 1.43 -8.56
C SER A 60 -9.59 1.26 -7.08
N ASN A 61 -9.43 0.04 -6.54
CA ASN A 61 -9.60 -0.20 -5.09
C ASN A 61 -8.61 0.62 -4.26
N LEU A 62 -7.35 0.72 -4.70
CA LEU A 62 -6.30 1.50 -4.05
C LEU A 62 -6.63 2.99 -4.07
N SER A 63 -7.04 3.53 -5.22
CA SER A 63 -7.44 4.93 -5.38
C SER A 63 -8.64 5.30 -4.48
N SER A 64 -9.68 4.47 -4.47
CA SER A 64 -10.84 4.69 -3.60
C SER A 64 -10.46 4.65 -2.12
N ALA A 65 -9.60 3.70 -1.72
CA ALA A 65 -9.14 3.61 -0.33
C ALA A 65 -8.29 4.83 0.07
N LEU A 66 -7.38 5.32 -0.78
CA LEU A 66 -6.64 6.57 -0.53
C LEU A 66 -7.59 7.75 -0.32
N SER A 67 -8.56 7.91 -1.22
CA SER A 67 -9.55 8.99 -1.12
C SER A 67 -10.31 8.93 0.19
N ALA A 68 -10.71 7.73 0.64
CA ALA A 68 -11.41 7.55 1.90
C ALA A 68 -10.52 7.89 3.12
N VAL A 69 -9.23 7.59 3.05
CA VAL A 69 -8.30 7.85 4.16
C VAL A 69 -7.94 9.32 4.29
N ARG A 70 -7.87 10.08 3.19
CA ARG A 70 -7.62 11.54 3.25
C ARG A 70 -8.61 12.28 4.16
N ASN A 71 -9.82 11.75 4.29
CA ASN A 71 -10.88 12.33 5.11
C ASN A 71 -10.96 11.73 6.53
N ASN A 72 -10.11 10.75 6.89
CA ASN A 72 -10.19 10.03 8.15
C ASN A 72 -8.80 9.80 8.76
N LYS A 73 -8.37 10.73 9.62
CA LYS A 73 -7.12 10.63 10.38
C LYS A 73 -7.32 9.79 11.64
N THR A 74 -6.69 8.61 11.68
CA THR A 74 -6.61 7.76 12.87
C THR A 74 -5.20 7.74 13.44
N SER A 75 -5.05 7.36 14.72
CA SER A 75 -3.75 7.22 15.38
C SER A 75 -2.83 6.23 14.64
N VAL A 76 -3.39 5.15 14.08
CA VAL A 76 -2.63 4.17 13.30
C VAL A 76 -2.05 4.79 12.03
N ILE A 77 -2.82 5.61 11.32
CA ILE A 77 -2.36 6.31 10.10
C ILE A 77 -1.21 7.27 10.45
N CYS A 78 -1.35 8.03 11.53
CA CYS A 78 -0.29 8.91 12.03
C CYS A 78 0.96 8.12 12.41
N GLY A 79 0.80 6.97 13.08
CA GLY A 79 1.89 6.08 13.45
C GLY A 79 2.66 5.54 12.24
N ILE A 80 1.95 5.08 11.20
CA ILE A 80 2.57 4.62 9.95
C ILE A 80 3.41 5.74 9.31
N LYS A 81 2.82 6.93 9.14
CA LYS A 81 3.55 8.08 8.55
C LYS A 81 4.79 8.46 9.36
N ARG A 82 4.70 8.45 10.69
CA ARG A 82 5.83 8.75 11.58
C ARG A 82 6.96 7.75 11.39
N ILE A 83 6.67 6.45 11.44
CA ILE A 83 7.69 5.39 11.29
C ILE A 83 8.40 5.51 9.94
N ILE A 84 7.67 5.74 8.85
CA ILE A 84 8.30 5.89 7.52
C ILE A 84 9.18 7.13 7.45
N LYS A 85 8.76 8.24 8.06
CA LYS A 85 9.58 9.46 8.12
C LYS A 85 10.87 9.24 8.91
N GLU A 86 10.83 8.43 9.96
CA GLU A 86 11.99 8.08 10.78
C GLU A 86 12.99 7.16 10.05
N LEU A 87 12.62 6.53 8.92
CA LEU A 87 13.57 5.74 8.10
C LEU A 87 14.61 6.60 7.36
N VAL A 88 14.41 7.92 7.32
CA VAL A 88 15.32 8.88 6.67
C VAL A 88 16.37 9.42 7.66
N LEU A 89 16.17 9.22 8.98
CA LEU A 89 17.09 9.61 10.05
C LEU A 89 18.12 8.52 10.33
#